data_AF-H2P824-F1
#
_entry.id   AF-H2P824-F1
#
_cell.length_a   1.000
_cell.length_b   1.000
_cell.length_c   1.000
_cell.angle_alpha   90.00
_cell.angle_beta   90.00
_cell.angle_gamma   90.00
#
_symmetry.space_group_name_H-M   'P 1'
#
loop_
_entity.id
_entity.type
_entity.pdbx_description
1 polymer ?
#
loop_
_entity_poly.entity_id
_entity_poly.type
_entity_poly.pdbx_seq_one_letter_code
_entity_poly.pdbx_strand_id
1 'polypeptide(L)' 'MQKFITLKSLYISYYDRDPRYLTWRILLIQFNQYKANRYYRRKYNDRNISIST' A
#
# COMPACT_ATOMS: atom_id res chain seq x y z
N MET A 1 -35.05 10.61 12.13
CA MET A 1 -33.59 10.42 12.31
C MET A 1 -32.86 11.10 11.16
N GLN A 2 -32.52 12.39 11.29
CA GLN A 2 -31.63 13.05 10.33
C GLN A 2 -30.19 12.60 10.61
N LYS A 3 -29.58 11.92 9.63
CA LYS A 3 -28.19 11.49 9.71
C LYS A 3 -27.29 12.71 9.63
N PHE A 4 -26.66 13.08 10.75
CA PHE A 4 -25.57 14.06 10.76
C PHE A 4 -24.36 13.45 10.05
N ILE A 5 -24.22 13.75 8.76
CA ILE A 5 -23.01 13.41 8.01
C ILE A 5 -21.96 14.43 8.44
N THR A 6 -20.98 13.97 9.22
CA THR A 6 -19.87 14.85 9.61
C THR A 6 -19.02 15.22 8.40
N LEU A 7 -18.41 16.41 8.42
CA LEU A 7 -17.56 16.91 7.33
C LEU A 7 -16.44 15.92 6.96
N LYS A 8 -15.91 15.19 7.95
CA LYS A 8 -14.93 14.12 7.75
C LYS A 8 -15.49 12.93 6.98
N SER A 9 -16.72 12.51 7.26
CA SER A 9 -17.39 11.43 6.52
C SER A 9 -17.68 11.83 5.08
N LEU A 10 -18.05 13.10 4.85
CA LEU A 10 -18.21 13.67 3.51
C LEU A 10 -16.88 13.72 2.74
N TYR A 11 -15.80 14.11 3.43
CA TYR A 11 -14.45 14.13 2.87
C TYR A 11 -14.01 12.72 2.44
N ILE A 12 -14.13 11.71 3.31
CA ILE A 12 -13.78 10.33 2.97
C ILE A 12 -14.62 9.82 1.78
N SER A 13 -15.92 10.13 1.75
CA SER A 13 -16.80 9.73 0.65
C SER A 13 -16.47 10.42 -0.69
N TYR A 14 -15.92 11.64 -0.65
CA TYR A 14 -15.47 12.34 -1.86
C TYR A 14 -14.22 11.68 -2.47
N TYR A 15 -13.24 11.34 -1.63
CA TYR A 15 -12.00 10.70 -2.10
C TYR A 15 -12.21 9.25 -2.53
N ASP A 16 -13.14 8.50 -1.91
CA ASP A 16 -13.50 7.15 -2.38
C ASP A 16 -14.16 7.14 -3.76
N ARG A 17 -14.75 8.27 -4.21
CA ARG A 17 -15.37 8.40 -5.54
C ARG A 17 -14.39 8.82 -6.63
N ASP A 18 -13.23 9.38 -6.30
CA ASP A 18 -12.24 9.78 -7.31
C ASP A 18 -11.40 8.56 -7.73
N PRO A 19 -11.52 8.09 -8.98
CA PRO A 19 -10.75 6.94 -9.47
C PRO A 19 -9.24 7.17 -9.36
N ARG A 20 -8.76 8.42 -9.40
CA ARG A 20 -7.33 8.73 -9.24
C ARG A 20 -6.82 8.42 -7.84
N TYR A 21 -7.64 8.66 -6.81
CA TYR A 21 -7.28 8.35 -5.43
C TYR A 21 -7.19 6.84 -5.21
N LEU A 22 -8.13 6.08 -5.79
CA LEU A 22 -8.07 4.62 -5.80
C LEU A 22 -6.80 4.12 -6.51
N THR A 23 -6.47 4.67 -7.69
CA THR A 23 -5.25 4.35 -8.43
C THR A 23 -4.00 4.63 -7.59
N TRP A 24 -3.91 5.80 -6.93
CA TRP A 24 -2.77 6.13 -6.06
C TRP A 24 -2.60 5.14 -4.91
N ARG A 25 -3.70 4.70 -4.27
CA ARG A 25 -3.65 3.68 -3.21
C ARG A 25 -3.17 2.33 -3.73
N ILE A 26 -3.64 1.91 -4.90
CA ILE A 26 -3.19 0.65 -5.53
C ILE A 26 -1.70 0.71 -5.86
N LEU A 27 -1.23 1.82 -6.46
CA LEU A 27 0.17 2.03 -6.77
C LEU A 27 1.05 2.02 -5.51
N LEU A 28 0.60 2.65 -4.43
CA LEU A 28 1.32 2.65 -3.16
C LEU A 28 1.43 1.23 -2.57
N ILE A 29 0.36 0.44 -2.63
CA ILE A 29 0.37 -0.96 -2.18
C ILE A 29 1.36 -1.78 -3.02
N GLN A 30 1.30 -1.65 -4.35
CA GLN A 30 2.22 -2.34 -5.26
C GLN A 30 3.68 -1.95 -5.00
N PHE A 31 3.96 -0.67 -4.77
CA PHE A 31 5.29 -0.18 -4.44
C PHE A 31 5.82 -0.76 -3.13
N ASN A 32 5.00 -0.82 -2.09
CA ASN A 32 5.38 -1.41 -0.81
C ASN A 32 5.63 -2.92 -0.93
N GLN A 33 4.81 -3.65 -1.69
CA GLN A 33 5.03 -5.06 -2.01
C GLN A 33 6.35 -5.27 -2.78
N TYR A 34 6.64 -4.42 -3.77
CA TYR A 34 7.91 -4.46 -4.50
C TYR A 34 9.11 -4.27 -3.57
N LYS A 35 9.06 -3.26 -2.69
CA LYS A 35 10.13 -2.98 -1.73
C LYS A 35 10.34 -4.15 -0.77
N ALA A 36 9.26 -4.72 -0.24
CA ALA A 36 9.32 -5.90 0.63
C ALA A 36 9.94 -7.10 -0.11
N ASN A 37 9.44 -7.43 -1.30
CA ASN A 37 9.97 -8.53 -2.11
C ASN A 37 11.45 -8.33 -2.44
N ARG A 38 11.89 -7.12 -2.77
CA ARG A 38 13.30 -6.80 -3.03
C ARG A 38 14.16 -7.00 -1.79
N TYR A 39 13.68 -6.58 -0.61
CA TYR A 39 14.38 -6.77 0.66
C TYR A 39 14.53 -8.26 1.00
N TYR A 40 13.45 -9.02 0.96
CA TYR A 40 13.50 -10.46 1.23
C TYR A 40 14.37 -11.18 0.21
N ARG A 41 14.25 -10.87 -1.08
CA ARG A 41 15.10 -11.47 -2.13
C ARG A 41 16.58 -11.25 -1.85
N ARG A 42 16.99 -10.03 -1.46
CA ARG A 42 18.38 -9.76 -1.07
C ARG A 42 18.79 -10.56 0.16
N LYS A 43 17.97 -10.56 1.21
CA LYS A 43 18.24 -11.28 2.46
C LYS A 43 18.40 -12.80 2.25
N TYR A 44 17.55 -13.43 1.42
CA TYR A 44 17.66 -14.85 1.11
C TYR A 44 18.85 -15.16 0.21
N ASN A 45 19.17 -14.28 -0.74
CA ASN A 45 20.34 -14.47 -1.60
C ASN A 45 21.66 -14.35 -0.81
N ASP A 46 21.77 -13.34 0.05
CA ASP A 46 22.93 -13.16 0.94
C ASP A 46 23.07 -14.34 1.91
N ARG A 47 21.94 -14.86 2.42
CA ARG A 47 21.93 -16.03 3.31
C ARG A 47 22.35 -17.31 2.60
N ASN A 48 21.91 -17.53 1.36
CA ASN A 48 22.35 -18.67 0.55
C ASN A 48 23.85 -18.61 0.23
N ILE A 49 24.40 -17.42 -0.02
CA ILE A 49 25.85 -17.24 -0.21
C ILE A 49 26.59 -17.61 1.08
N SER A 50 26.13 -17.15 2.24
CA SER A 50 26.77 -17.44 3.54
C SER A 50 26.66 -18.90 4.01
N ILE A 51 25.67 -19.65 3.54
CA ILE A 51 25.51 -21.09 3.86
C ILE A 51 26.39 -21.96 2.95
N SER A 52 26.80 -21.41 1.79
CA SER A 52 27.55 -22.14 0.76
C SER A 52 29.07 -21.85 0.79
N THR A 53 29.52 -20.90 1.61
CA THR A 53 30.92 -20.65 1.97
C THR A 53 31.23 -21.21 3.35
#